data_AF-H8L1U3-F1
#
_entry.id   AF-H8L1U3-F1
#
_cell.length_a   1.000
_cell.length_b   1.000
_cell.length_c   1.000
_cell.angle_alpha   90.00
_cell.angle_beta   90.00
_cell.angle_gamma   90.00
#
_symmetry.space_group_name_H-M   'P 1'
#
loop_
_entity.id
_entity.type
_entity.pdbx_description
1 polymer ?
#
loop_
_entity_poly.entity_id
_entity_poly.type
_entity_poly.pdbx_seq_one_letter_code
_entity_poly.pdbx_strand_id
1 'polypeptide(L)'
;MSISTRIYRVVVNEGGDDESTHLVRANTPDNAVKHVLTKQISANVATQDELVELASQGVAVETAIVHDRPGKPGRPKQKAA
;
A
#
# COMPACT_ATOMS: atom_id res chain seq x y z
N MET A 1 -16.13 -8.10 -19.56
CA MET A 1 -15.47 -6.78 -19.42
C MET A 1 -13.97 -7.01 -19.53
N SER A 2 -13.32 -6.48 -20.57
CA SER A 2 -11.86 -6.53 -20.66
C SER A 2 -11.29 -5.49 -19.71
N ILE A 3 -10.48 -5.93 -18.75
CA ILE A 3 -9.78 -5.01 -17.86
C ILE A 3 -8.59 -4.45 -18.65
N SER A 4 -8.67 -3.18 -19.05
CA SER A 4 -7.60 -2.52 -19.79
C SER A 4 -6.39 -2.33 -18.87
N THR A 5 -5.34 -3.11 -19.10
CA THR A 5 -4.05 -2.95 -18.43
C THR A 5 -3.15 -1.99 -19.21
N ARG A 6 -2.39 -1.16 -18.51
CA ARG A 6 -1.31 -0.31 -19.06
C ARG A 6 0.03 -0.68 -18.42
N ILE A 7 1.13 -0.33 -19.08
CA ILE A 7 2.48 -0.43 -18.50
C ILE A 7 2.80 0.90 -17.85
N TYR A 8 3.12 0.87 -16.56
CA TYR A 8 3.53 2.03 -15.77
C TYR A 8 5.02 1.95 -15.48
N ARG A 9 5.71 3.09 -15.59
CA ARG A 9 7.05 3.29 -15.01
C ARG A 9 6.88 3.67 -13.55
N VAL A 10 7.44 2.87 -12.66
CA VAL A 10 7.47 3.13 -11.22
C VAL A 10 8.92 3.42 -10.84
N VAL A 11 9.15 4.54 -10.17
CA VAL A 11 10.46 4.94 -9.66
C VAL A 11 10.42 4.83 -8.15
N VAL A 12 11.39 4.12 -7.58
CA VAL A 12 11.59 4.00 -6.14
C VAL A 12 12.85 4.76 -5.79
N ASN A 13 12.69 5.76 -4.93
CA ASN A 13 13.81 6.51 -4.38
C ASN A 13 14.23 5.81 -3.08
N GLU A 14 15.36 5.11 -3.08
CA GLU A 14 15.82 4.31 -1.93
C GLU A 14 16.64 5.14 -0.91
N GLY A 15 16.69 6.46 -1.09
CA GLY A 15 17.46 7.39 -0.27
C GLY A 15 18.92 7.47 -0.73
N GLY A 16 19.43 8.69 -0.95
CA GLY A 16 20.72 8.91 -1.62
C GLY A 16 20.57 9.10 -3.13
N ASP A 17 21.59 8.70 -3.91
CA ASP A 17 21.63 8.80 -5.39
C ASP A 17 21.09 7.53 -6.10
N ASP A 18 20.66 6.51 -5.34
CA ASP A 18 20.18 5.25 -5.89
C ASP A 18 18.68 5.30 -6.22
N GLU A 19 18.37 5.39 -7.51
CA GLU A 19 17.01 5.32 -8.06
C GLU A 19 16.77 3.97 -8.78
N SER A 20 15.82 3.19 -8.27
CA SER A 20 15.38 1.94 -8.90
C SER A 20 14.17 2.17 -9.81
N THR A 21 14.32 1.90 -11.11
CA THR A 21 13.21 2.02 -12.09
C THR A 21 12.62 0.65 -12.43
N HIS A 22 11.29 0.52 -12.30
CA HIS A 22 10.53 -0.69 -12.63
C HIS A 22 9.46 -0.44 -13.70
N LEU A 23 9.23 -1.42 -14.56
CA LEU A 23 8.11 -1.44 -15.50
C LEU A 23 7.06 -2.45 -15.03
N VAL A 24 5.85 -1.99 -14.73
CA VAL A 24 4.78 -2.83 -14.17
C VAL A 24 3.52 -2.72 -15.01
N ARG A 25 2.97 -3.88 -15.40
CA ARG A 25 1.66 -3.96 -16.05
C ARG A 25 0.56 -3.97 -14.99
N ALA A 26 -0.30 -2.96 -14.98
CA ALA A 26 -1.39 -2.85 -14.01
C ALA A 26 -2.63 -2.16 -14.60
N ASN A 27 -3.73 -2.19 -13.86
CA ASN A 27 -4.98 -1.51 -14.24
C ASN A 27 -4.98 -0.03 -13.85
N THR A 28 -4.28 0.30 -12.75
CA THR A 28 -4.18 1.66 -12.19
C THR A 28 -2.75 1.94 -11.74
N PRO A 29 -2.33 3.21 -11.65
CA PRO A 29 -1.03 3.59 -11.09
C PRO A 29 -0.83 3.08 -9.66
N ASP A 30 -1.83 3.18 -8.78
CA ASP A 30 -1.75 2.68 -7.40
C ASP A 30 -1.42 1.19 -7.33
N ASN A 31 -2.00 0.38 -8.22
CA ASN A 31 -1.72 -1.05 -8.27
C ASN A 31 -0.30 -1.33 -8.76
N ALA A 32 0.22 -0.51 -9.67
CA ALA A 32 1.62 -0.61 -10.11
C ALA A 32 2.59 -0.28 -8.98
N VAL A 33 2.34 0.81 -8.24
CA VAL A 33 3.15 1.22 -7.09
C VAL A 33 3.10 0.14 -5.99
N LYS A 34 1.91 -0.31 -5.61
CA LYS A 34 1.74 -1.38 -4.61
C LYS A 34 2.50 -2.64 -4.99
N HIS A 35 2.47 -3.05 -6.26
CA HIS A 35 3.20 -4.23 -6.72
C HIS A 35 4.72 -4.12 -6.52
N VAL A 36 5.31 -2.94 -6.74
CA VAL A 36 6.73 -2.71 -6.49
C VAL A 36 7.01 -2.68 -4.99
N LEU A 37 6.26 -1.88 -4.23
CA LEU A 37 6.47 -1.74 -2.79
C LEU A 37 6.31 -3.05 -2.02
N THR A 38 5.38 -3.93 -2.43
CA THR A 38 5.21 -5.25 -1.79
C THR A 38 6.45 -6.14 -1.85
N LYS A 39 7.37 -5.89 -2.78
CA LYS A 39 8.64 -6.65 -2.88
C LYS A 39 9.77 -6.04 -2.05
N GLN A 40 9.66 -4.77 -1.70
CA GLN A 40 10.74 -4.00 -1.07
C GLN A 40 10.48 -3.75 0.42
N ILE A 41 9.22 -3.61 0.82
CA ILE A 41 8.84 -3.21 2.17
C ILE A 41 8.08 -4.34 2.86
N SER A 42 8.53 -4.68 4.07
CA SER A 42 7.79 -5.55 4.99
C SER A 42 7.25 -4.72 6.15
N ALA A 43 6.02 -5.02 6.56
CA ALA A 43 5.40 -4.39 7.72
C ALA A 43 5.06 -5.47 8.76
N ASN A 44 5.63 -5.33 9.95
CA ASN A 44 5.38 -6.21 11.09
C ASN A 44 4.85 -5.40 12.27
N VAL A 45 4.11 -6.07 13.16
CA VAL A 45 3.73 -5.47 14.44
C VAL A 45 4.95 -5.46 15.35
N ALA A 46 5.39 -4.28 15.77
CA ALA A 46 6.50 -4.14 16.70
C ALA A 46 6.11 -4.65 18.10
N THR A 47 7.05 -5.33 18.76
CA THR A 47 6.95 -5.75 20.16
C THR A 47 7.10 -4.55 21.10
N GLN A 48 6.75 -4.71 22.37
CA GLN A 48 6.86 -3.62 23.36
C GLN A 48 8.31 -3.14 23.53
N ASP A 49 9.28 -4.05 23.57
CA ASP A 49 10.69 -3.72 23.75
C ASP A 49 11.22 -2.92 22.54
N GLU A 50 10.86 -3.34 21.32
CA GLU A 50 11.22 -2.62 20.09
C GLU A 50 10.60 -1.21 20.05
N LEU A 51 9.35 -1.05 20.52
CA LEU A 51 8.71 0.26 20.60
C LEU A 51 9.45 1.21 21.55
N VAL A 52 9.89 0.71 22.71
CA VAL A 52 10.65 1.50 23.68
C VAL A 52 12.02 1.90 23.13
N GLU A 53 12.70 0.98 22.45
CA GLU A 53 13.99 1.24 21.82
C GLU A 53 13.87 2.31 20.73
N LEU A 54 12.94 2.14 19.79
CA LEU A 54 12.73 3.09 18.68
C LEU A 54 12.28 4.47 19.18
N ALA A 55 11.43 4.53 20.21
CA ALA A 55 11.04 5.80 20.83
C ALA A 55 12.24 6.49 21.49
N SER A 56 13.15 5.74 22.12
CA SER A 56 14.37 6.28 22.73
C SER A 56 15.37 6.80 21.69
N GLN A 57 15.35 6.27 20.48
CA GLN A 57 16.11 6.76 19.32
C GLN A 57 15.47 8.00 18.66
N GLY A 58 14.32 8.46 19.16
CA GLY A 58 13.62 9.64 18.63
C GLY A 58 12.78 9.37 17.38
N VAL A 59 12.46 8.11 17.08
CA VAL A 59 11.58 7.77 15.95
C VAL A 59 10.15 8.19 16.29
N ALA A 60 9.53 8.98 15.40
CA ALA A 60 8.17 9.47 15.56
C ALA A 60 7.13 8.46 15.07
N VAL A 61 5.99 8.40 15.76
CA VAL A 61 4.84 7.59 15.34
C VAL A 61 3.96 8.40 14.39
N GLU A 62 3.66 7.82 13.22
CA GLU A 62 2.78 8.40 12.21
C GLU A 62 1.44 7.66 12.11
N THR A 63 0.37 8.38 11.75
CA THR A 63 -0.97 7.79 11.56
C THR A 63 -1.37 7.82 10.10
N ALA A 64 -1.65 6.66 9.51
CA ALA A 64 -2.14 6.57 8.14
C ALA A 64 -3.61 7.04 8.04
N ILE A 65 -3.87 8.03 7.18
CA ILE A 65 -5.24 8.46 6.87
C ILE A 65 -5.83 7.52 5.81
N VAL A 66 -6.71 6.61 6.23
CA VAL A 66 -7.48 5.78 5.29
C VAL A 66 -8.62 6.63 4.73
N HIS A 67 -8.54 6.99 3.45
CA HIS A 67 -9.71 7.49 2.72
C HIS A 67 -10.66 6.32 2.47
N ASP A 68 -11.49 6.02 3.47
CA ASP A 68 -12.55 5.03 3.30
C ASP A 68 -13.58 5.59 2.31
N ARG A 69 -13.67 4.97 1.12
CA ARG A 69 -14.76 5.28 0.19
C ARG A 69 -16.03 4.70 0.81
N PRO A 70 -17.08 5.49 1.06
CA PRO A 70 -18.31 4.96 1.65
C PRO A 70 -18.86 3.85 0.75
N GLY A 71 -18.88 2.63 1.29
CA GLY A 71 -19.42 1.46 0.61
C GLY A 71 -20.88 1.68 0.25
N LYS A 72 -21.24 1.41 -1.01
CA LYS A 72 -22.65 1.40 -1.45
C LYS A 72 -23.46 0.46 -0.56
N PRO A 73 -24.60 0.87 0.01
CA PRO A 73 -25.44 -0.02 0.80
C PRO A 73 -25.96 -1.16 -0.08
N GLY A 74 -25.63 -2.40 0.29
CA GLY A 74 -26.11 -3.61 -0.38
C GLY A 74 -27.61 -3.79 -0.19
N ARG A 75 -28.35 -4.11 -1.27
CA ARG A 75 -29.76 -4.48 -1.20
C ARG A 75 -29.95 -5.76 -0.38
N PRO A 76 -30.93 -5.83 0.53
CA PRO A 76 -31.26 -7.05 1.25
C PRO A 76 -31.78 -8.12 0.29
N LYS A 77 -31.28 -9.36 0.42
CA LYS A 77 -31.78 -10.52 -0.33
C LYS A 77 -33.15 -10.91 0.20
N GLN A 78 -34.18 -10.85 -0.65
CA GLN A 78 -35.45 -11.52 -0.40
C GLN A 78 -35.20 -13.04 -0.36
N LYS A 79 -35.51 -13.69 0.76
CA LYS A 79 -35.67 -15.14 0.81
C LYS A 79 -37.11 -15.44 0.40
N ALA A 80 -37.29 -16.12 -0.73
CA ALA A 80 -38.52 -16.83 -1.05
C ALA A 80 -38.54 -18.14 -0.25
N ALA A 81 -39.64 -18.42 0.42
CA ALA A 81 -40.03 -19.73 0.94
C ALA A 81 -41.32 -20.13 0.24
#